data_AF-A0A950AEQ5-F1
#
_entry.id   AF-A0A950AEQ5-F1
#
_cell.length_a   1.000
_cell.length_b   1.000
_cell.length_c   1.000
_cell.angle_alpha   90.00
_cell.angle_beta   90.00
_cell.angle_gamma   90.00
#
_symmetry.space_group_name_H-M   'P 1'
#
loop_
_entity.id
_entity.type
_entity.pdbx_description
1 polymer ?
#
loop_
_entity_poly.entity_id
_entity_poly.type
_entity_poly.pdbx_seq_one_letter_code
_entity_poly.pdbx_strand_id
1 'polypeptide(L)'
;MYPSISSWSDSYYGIGPAAYVFISYSHWHERSYAQYIEPPQRNVQIINETKNVTNIVTNNNVINNFGPPVQTVATRTNQNIQQVKLAVNPATDPNAKYGQTLQGNQLNVVAPPTTLKPQATHAPLVQSRIENP
;
A
#
# COMPACT_ATOMS: atom_id res chain seq x y z
N MET A 1 -9.87 15.57 -17.25
CA MET A 1 -10.30 14.46 -16.38
C MET A 1 -9.08 13.58 -16.16
N TYR A 2 -8.47 13.62 -14.97
CA TYR A 2 -7.30 12.80 -14.69
C TYR A 2 -7.79 11.47 -14.12
N PRO A 3 -7.32 10.32 -14.65
CA PRO A 3 -7.77 9.02 -14.20
C PRO A 3 -7.32 8.76 -12.75
N SER A 4 -8.16 8.01 -12.02
CA SER A 4 -7.89 7.39 -10.72
C SER A 4 -6.66 6.48 -10.77
N ILE A 5 -6.42 5.69 -9.70
CA ILE A 5 -5.50 4.54 -9.76
C ILE A 5 -5.69 3.85 -11.11
N SER A 6 -4.64 3.99 -11.91
CA SER A 6 -4.60 3.82 -13.37
C SER A 6 -5.90 3.29 -13.98
N SER A 7 -6.71 4.12 -14.65
CA SER A 7 -8.04 3.77 -15.21
C SER A 7 -8.17 2.38 -15.88
N TRP A 8 -7.08 1.79 -16.36
CA TRP A 8 -7.03 0.40 -16.80
C TRP A 8 -7.29 -0.62 -15.67
N SER A 9 -6.74 -0.47 -14.46
CA SER A 9 -6.93 -1.39 -13.34
C SER A 9 -8.36 -1.37 -12.84
N ASP A 10 -8.93 -0.18 -12.72
CA ASP A 10 -10.30 0.02 -12.24
C ASP A 10 -11.30 -0.58 -13.24
N SER A 11 -11.06 -0.39 -14.54
CA SER A 11 -11.86 -1.01 -15.59
C SER A 11 -11.66 -2.53 -15.70
N TYR A 12 -10.41 -3.02 -15.56
CA TYR A 12 -10.07 -4.43 -15.74
C TYR A 12 -10.58 -5.29 -14.58
N TYR A 13 -10.50 -4.78 -13.35
CA TYR A 13 -10.94 -5.49 -12.15
C TYR A 13 -12.36 -5.10 -11.70
N GLY A 14 -13.03 -4.18 -12.41
CA GLY A 14 -14.37 -3.70 -12.04
C GLY A 14 -14.39 -2.95 -10.71
N ILE A 15 -13.30 -2.28 -10.36
CA ILE A 15 -13.12 -1.57 -9.09
C ILE A 15 -13.48 -0.10 -9.32
N GLY A 16 -14.64 0.33 -8.82
CA GLY A 16 -15.09 1.72 -8.90
C GLY A 16 -14.77 2.54 -7.63
N PRO A 17 -15.10 3.84 -7.60
CA PRO A 17 -14.90 4.72 -6.43
C PRO A 17 -15.48 4.16 -5.12
N ALA A 18 -16.56 3.37 -5.18
CA ALA A 18 -17.17 2.73 -4.02
C ALA A 18 -16.32 1.63 -3.37
N ALA A 19 -15.29 1.13 -4.05
CA ALA A 19 -14.37 0.12 -3.52
C ALA A 19 -13.21 0.72 -2.73
N TYR A 20 -13.13 2.05 -2.62
CA TYR A 20 -12.09 2.75 -1.87
C TYR A 20 -12.63 3.32 -0.57
N VAL A 21 -11.74 3.40 0.43
CA VAL A 21 -11.95 4.19 1.64
C VAL A 21 -10.80 5.17 1.76
N PHE A 22 -11.11 6.42 2.07
CA PHE A 22 -10.12 7.48 2.25
C PHE A 22 -10.10 7.93 3.70
N ILE A 23 -8.91 8.31 4.16
CA ILE A 23 -8.69 8.92 5.47
C ILE A 23 -7.81 10.17 5.28
N SER A 24 -8.10 11.23 6.02
CA SER A 24 -7.24 12.42 6.03
C SER A 24 -5.86 12.11 6.62
N TYR A 25 -4.82 12.74 6.08
CA TYR A 25 -3.45 12.67 6.59
C TYR A 25 -3.35 12.95 8.09
N SER A 26 -4.19 13.85 8.61
CA SER A 26 -4.21 14.21 10.03
C SER A 26 -4.44 13.00 10.94
N HIS A 27 -5.10 11.94 10.46
CA HIS A 27 -5.48 10.76 11.25
C HIS A 27 -4.58 9.54 11.03
N TRP A 28 -3.48 9.67 10.29
CA TRP A 28 -2.58 8.53 9.99
C TRP A 28 -1.81 7.98 11.20
N HIS A 29 -1.89 8.65 12.35
CA HIS A 29 -1.24 8.23 13.59
C HIS A 29 -2.18 7.48 14.54
N GLU A 30 -3.44 7.32 14.14
CA GLU A 30 -4.50 6.78 14.98
C GLU A 30 -4.38 5.28 15.12
N ARG A 31 -4.70 4.76 16.32
CA ARG A 31 -4.65 3.31 16.59
C ARG A 31 -5.68 2.52 15.76
N SER A 32 -6.78 3.17 15.38
CA SER A 32 -7.83 2.62 14.51
C SER A 32 -8.34 3.72 13.59
N TYR A 33 -8.48 3.39 12.32
CA TYR A 33 -8.96 4.34 11.31
C TYR A 33 -10.47 4.32 11.11
N ALA A 34 -11.21 3.38 11.72
CA ALA A 34 -12.62 3.16 11.45
C ALA A 34 -13.49 4.41 11.62
N GLN A 35 -13.17 5.26 12.60
CA GLN A 35 -13.91 6.50 12.90
C GLN A 35 -13.49 7.70 12.04
N TYR A 36 -12.42 7.58 11.27
CA TYR A 36 -11.83 8.65 10.46
C TYR A 36 -12.00 8.41 8.95
N ILE A 37 -12.84 7.43 8.59
CA ILE A 37 -13.18 7.14 7.20
C ILE A 37 -14.02 8.30 6.66
N GLU A 38 -13.56 8.87 5.56
CA GLU A 38 -14.30 9.90 4.83
C GLU A 38 -15.62 9.35 4.29
N PRO A 39 -16.69 10.17 4.23
CA PRO A 39 -17.96 9.74 3.65
C PRO A 39 -17.78 9.21 2.21
N PRO A 40 -18.35 8.05 1.84
CA PRO A 40 -18.19 7.46 0.51
C PRO A 40 -18.56 8.38 -0.66
N GLN A 41 -19.46 9.35 -0.42
CA GLN A 41 -19.86 10.36 -1.40
C GLN A 41 -18.69 11.25 -1.85
N ARG A 42 -17.64 11.39 -1.02
CA ARG A 42 -16.44 12.16 -1.34
C ARG A 42 -15.42 11.39 -2.18
N ASN A 43 -15.55 10.07 -2.31
CA ASN A 43 -14.55 9.24 -2.99
C ASN A 43 -14.26 9.71 -4.42
N VAL A 44 -15.30 10.03 -5.19
CA VAL A 44 -15.15 10.52 -6.58
C VAL A 44 -14.36 11.83 -6.61
N GLN A 45 -14.68 12.76 -5.70
CA GLN A 45 -13.98 14.04 -5.61
C GLN A 45 -12.52 13.83 -5.23
N ILE A 46 -12.25 13.08 -4.16
CA ILE A 46 -10.89 12.81 -3.67
C ILE A 46 -10.06 12.16 -4.77
N ILE A 47 -10.62 11.17 -5.48
CA ILE A 47 -9.97 10.53 -6.62
C ILE A 47 -9.60 11.53 -7.72
N ASN A 48 -10.54 12.39 -8.11
CA ASN A 48 -10.33 13.38 -9.17
C ASN A 48 -9.31 14.47 -8.80
N GLU A 49 -9.22 14.80 -7.51
CA GLU A 49 -8.31 15.81 -6.96
C GLU A 49 -6.94 15.25 -6.53
N THR A 50 -6.79 13.92 -6.48
CA THR A 50 -5.55 13.27 -6.08
C THR A 50 -4.69 12.95 -7.30
N LYS A 51 -3.48 13.50 -7.33
CA LYS A 51 -2.44 13.03 -8.25
C LYS A 51 -1.74 11.82 -7.63
N ASN A 52 -1.92 10.65 -8.23
CA ASN A 52 -1.16 9.48 -7.84
C ASN A 52 0.33 9.68 -8.20
N VAL A 53 1.20 9.55 -7.20
CA VAL A 53 2.66 9.56 -7.38
C VAL A 53 3.17 8.18 -6.99
N THR A 54 3.09 7.24 -7.93
CA THR A 54 3.64 5.90 -7.75
C THR A 54 5.03 5.85 -8.35
N ASN A 55 6.06 5.80 -7.51
CA ASN A 55 7.42 5.50 -7.94
C ASN A 55 7.71 4.04 -7.60
N ILE A 56 7.18 3.10 -8.41
CA ILE A 56 7.48 1.67 -8.23
C ILE A 56 8.65 1.32 -9.14
N VAL A 57 9.78 0.94 -8.56
CA VAL A 57 10.92 0.39 -9.28
C VAL A 57 11.00 -1.10 -9.04
N THR A 58 10.99 -1.88 -10.12
CA THR A 58 11.30 -3.31 -10.11
C THR A 58 12.80 -3.49 -10.32
N ASN A 59 13.49 -4.00 -9.30
CA ASN A 59 14.89 -4.42 -9.42
C ASN A 59 15.03 -5.84 -8.88
N ASN A 60 15.46 -6.80 -9.71
CA ASN A 60 15.63 -8.20 -9.32
C ASN A 60 14.40 -8.81 -8.63
N ASN A 61 13.20 -8.60 -9.19
CA ASN A 61 11.90 -9.04 -8.64
C ASN A 61 11.52 -8.42 -7.28
N VAL A 62 12.22 -7.37 -6.83
CA VAL A 62 11.87 -6.60 -5.63
C VAL A 62 11.06 -5.37 -6.05
N ILE A 63 9.85 -5.23 -5.49
CA ILE A 63 8.99 -4.06 -5.64
C ILE A 63 9.36 -3.06 -4.54
N ASN A 64 9.93 -1.93 -4.92
CA ASN A 64 10.14 -0.81 -4.00
C ASN A 64 9.02 0.22 -4.20
N ASN A 65 8.13 0.36 -3.22
CA ASN A 65 6.96 1.26 -3.30
C ASN A 65 7.27 2.71 -2.90
N PHE A 66 8.49 3.01 -2.42
CA PHE A 66 8.95 4.35 -1.96
C PHE A 66 7.81 5.20 -1.36
N GLY A 67 7.14 4.66 -0.34
CA GLY A 67 6.03 5.33 0.33
C GLY A 67 6.42 6.72 0.85
N PRO A 68 5.45 7.52 1.33
CA PRO A 68 5.73 8.87 1.80
C PRO A 68 6.85 8.87 2.86
N PRO A 69 7.86 9.75 2.74
CA PRO A 69 8.95 9.83 3.72
C PRO A 69 8.42 10.03 5.14
N VAL A 70 9.08 9.42 6.14
CA VAL A 70 8.68 9.51 7.56
C VAL A 70 8.56 10.98 8.00
N GLN A 71 9.48 11.84 7.58
CA GLN A 71 9.44 13.27 7.87
C GLN A 71 8.19 13.95 7.31
N THR A 72 7.77 13.59 6.09
CA THR A 72 6.54 14.12 5.49
C THR A 72 5.33 13.74 6.32
N VAL A 73 5.25 12.48 6.76
CA VAL A 73 4.15 12.01 7.62
C VAL A 73 4.16 12.75 8.96
N ALA A 74 5.32 12.82 9.63
CA ALA A 74 5.48 13.51 10.91
C ALA A 74 5.05 14.99 10.85
N THR A 75 5.47 15.71 9.81
CA THR A 75 5.07 17.11 9.60
C THR A 75 3.58 17.26 9.32
N ARG A 76 2.97 16.34 8.57
CA ARG A 76 1.54 16.40 8.23
C ARG A 76 0.62 15.99 9.38
N THR A 77 1.07 15.11 10.26
CA THR A 77 0.31 14.65 11.44
C THR A 77 0.61 15.46 12.69
N ASN A 78 1.68 16.27 12.68
CA ASN A 78 2.24 16.90 13.87
C ASN A 78 2.57 15.89 14.99
N GLN A 79 3.02 14.70 14.59
CA GLN A 79 3.41 13.62 15.49
C GLN A 79 4.88 13.31 15.37
N ASN A 80 5.49 12.88 16.47
CA ASN A 80 6.81 12.27 16.43
C ASN A 80 6.67 10.82 15.94
N ILE A 81 6.98 10.60 14.66
CA ILE A 81 6.96 9.27 14.06
C ILE A 81 8.35 8.65 14.14
N GLN A 82 8.49 7.63 14.98
CA GLN A 82 9.74 6.89 15.12
C GLN A 82 9.95 5.95 13.93
N GLN A 83 11.10 6.08 13.26
CA GLN A 83 11.53 5.11 12.26
C GLN A 83 12.13 3.88 12.93
N VAL A 84 11.56 2.71 12.65
CA VAL A 84 11.96 1.42 13.23
C VAL A 84 12.45 0.47 12.14
N LYS A 85 13.33 -0.46 12.50
CA LYS A 85 13.73 -1.56 11.62
C LYS A 85 12.60 -2.60 11.57
N LEU A 86 12.24 -3.06 10.38
CA LEU A 86 11.21 -4.10 10.22
C LEU A 86 11.86 -5.48 10.21
N ALA A 87 11.40 -6.37 11.08
CA ALA A 87 11.75 -7.79 11.07
C ALA A 87 10.47 -8.61 10.80
N VAL A 88 10.40 -9.19 9.61
CA VAL A 88 9.27 -10.04 9.20
C VAL A 88 9.64 -11.50 9.46
N ASN A 89 8.93 -12.13 10.39
CA ASN A 89 9.18 -13.51 10.78
C ASN A 89 8.03 -14.39 10.27
N PRO A 90 8.30 -15.45 9.49
CA PRO A 90 7.26 -16.37 9.06
C PRO A 90 6.68 -17.13 10.26
N ALA A 91 5.36 -17.31 10.26
CA ALA A 91 4.68 -18.15 11.24
C ALA A 91 5.15 -19.61 11.10
N THR A 92 5.58 -20.20 12.21
CA THR A 92 6.07 -21.59 12.29
C THR A 92 5.03 -22.56 12.84
N ASP A 93 3.94 -22.05 13.43
CA ASP A 93 2.85 -22.82 14.03
C ASP A 93 1.55 -22.52 13.25
N PRO A 94 0.75 -23.53 12.88
CA PRO A 94 -0.60 -23.33 12.32
C PRO A 94 -1.51 -22.42 13.16
N ASN A 95 -1.30 -22.36 14.48
CA ASN A 95 -2.03 -21.52 15.44
C ASN A 95 -1.25 -20.26 15.84
N ALA A 96 -0.25 -19.85 15.05
CA ALA A 96 0.54 -18.65 15.35
C ALA A 96 -0.36 -17.43 15.56
N LYS A 97 -0.10 -16.70 16.64
CA LYS A 97 -0.76 -15.42 16.91
C LYS A 97 -0.15 -14.35 16.01
N TYR A 98 -0.86 -13.98 14.96
CA TYR A 98 -0.48 -12.86 14.10
C TYR A 98 -0.51 -11.55 14.89
N GLY A 99 0.42 -10.66 14.56
CA GLY A 99 0.53 -9.37 15.21
C GLY A 99 1.91 -8.75 15.05
N GLN A 100 2.09 -7.66 15.79
CA GLN A 100 3.31 -6.88 15.78
C GLN A 100 3.76 -6.56 17.21
N THR A 101 5.06 -6.61 17.45
CA THR A 101 5.65 -6.22 18.74
C THR A 101 6.85 -5.31 18.50
N LEU A 102 6.93 -4.22 19.26
CA LEU A 102 8.07 -3.31 19.23
C LEU A 102 9.08 -3.71 20.30
N GLN A 103 10.31 -3.98 19.89
CA GLN A 103 11.43 -4.30 20.78
C GLN A 103 12.58 -3.34 20.50
N GLY A 104 12.79 -2.37 21.40
CA GLY A 104 13.75 -1.28 21.17
C GLY A 104 13.43 -0.51 19.89
N ASN A 105 14.33 -0.56 18.90
CA ASN A 105 14.15 0.09 17.61
C ASN A 105 13.75 -0.87 16.47
N GLN A 106 13.23 -2.05 16.79
CA GLN A 106 12.81 -3.07 15.82
C GLN A 106 11.34 -3.44 16.00
N LEU A 107 10.56 -3.37 14.92
CA LEU A 107 9.19 -3.87 14.85
C LEU A 107 9.22 -5.30 14.30
N ASN A 108 8.90 -6.26 15.17
CA ASN A 108 8.77 -7.66 14.81
C ASN A 108 7.33 -7.93 14.38
N VAL A 109 7.16 -8.42 13.15
CA VAL A 109 5.85 -8.77 12.57
C VAL A 109 5.82 -10.26 12.30
N VAL A 110 4.79 -10.94 12.79
CA VAL A 110 4.52 -12.35 12.43
C VAL A 110 3.72 -12.34 11.13
N ALA A 111 4.31 -12.85 10.06
CA ALA A 111 3.68 -12.94 8.75
C ALA A 111 3.33 -14.39 8.40
N PRO A 112 2.32 -14.62 7.54
CA PRO A 112 2.09 -15.95 6.98
C PRO A 112 3.35 -16.50 6.30
N PRO A 113 3.58 -17.83 6.35
CA PRO A 113 4.71 -18.42 5.65
C PRO A 113 4.59 -18.15 4.15
N THR A 114 5.71 -17.85 3.50
CA THR A 114 5.76 -17.62 2.06
C THR A 114 5.43 -18.91 1.29
N THR A 115 4.18 -19.07 0.87
CA THR A 115 3.79 -20.07 -0.13
C THR A 115 3.94 -19.48 -1.53
N LEU A 116 5.17 -19.12 -1.90
CA LEU A 116 5.46 -18.80 -3.29
C LEU A 116 5.54 -20.13 -4.05
N LYS A 117 4.56 -20.40 -4.92
CA LYS A 117 4.76 -21.42 -5.96
C LYS A 117 5.86 -20.89 -6.87
N PRO A 118 7.04 -21.54 -6.96
CA PRO A 118 8.03 -21.12 -7.92
C PRO A 118 7.44 -21.35 -9.31
N GLN A 119 7.62 -20.35 -10.16
CA GLN A 119 7.41 -20.39 -11.61
C GLN A 119 5.99 -20.11 -12.09
N ALA A 120 5.80 -18.90 -12.63
CA ALA A 120 4.74 -18.66 -13.60
C ALA A 120 4.99 -19.59 -14.80
N THR A 121 4.08 -20.53 -15.04
CA THR A 121 4.14 -21.43 -16.21
C THR A 121 3.67 -20.75 -17.49
N HIS A 122 3.09 -19.55 -17.38
CA HIS A 122 2.59 -18.76 -18.49
C HIS A 122 3.12 -17.32 -18.35
N ALA A 123 3.93 -16.89 -19.32
CA ALA A 123 4.22 -15.48 -19.51
C ALA A 123 2.96 -14.81 -20.10
N PRO A 124 2.53 -13.63 -19.61
CA PRO A 124 1.48 -12.88 -20.26
C PRO A 124 1.92 -12.52 -21.69
N LEU A 125 1.03 -12.67 -22.67
CA LEU A 125 1.29 -12.24 -24.03
C LEU A 125 1.48 -10.71 -24.03
N VAL A 126 2.59 -10.24 -24.57
CA VAL A 126 2.81 -8.81 -24.80
C VAL A 126 1.80 -8.34 -25.84
N GLN A 127 0.74 -7.67 -25.40
CA GLN A 127 -0.35 -7.23 -26.27
C GLN A 127 0.08 -6.05 -27.16
N SER A 128 0.99 -5.20 -26.68
CA SER A 128 1.61 -4.13 -27.45
C SER A 128 2.78 -3.51 -26.68
N ARG A 129 3.94 -3.39 -27.33
CA ARG A 129 5.05 -2.56 -26.82
C ARG A 129 4.77 -1.12 -27.21
N ILE A 130 4.64 -0.23 -26.23
CA ILE A 130 4.59 1.21 -26.49
C ILE A 130 6.02 1.67 -26.74
N GLU A 131 6.32 2.18 -27.93
CA GLU A 131 7.58 2.87 -28.20
C GLU A 131 7.54 4.23 -27.50
N ASN A 132 8.60 4.52 -26.73
CA ASN A 132 8.74 5.80 -26.05
C ASN A 132 9.19 6.86 -27.07
N PRO A 133 8.57 8.06 -27.13
CA PRO A 133 9.00 9.13 -28.02
C PRO A 133 10.38 9.70 -27.66
#